data_AF-A0A2I0PII0-F1
#
_entry.id   AF-A0A2I0PII0-F1
#
_cell.length_a   1.000
_cell.length_b   1.000
_cell.length_c   1.000
_cell.angle_alpha   90.00
_cell.angle_beta   90.00
_cell.angle_gamma   90.00
#
_symmetry.space_group_name_H-M   'P 1'
#
loop_
_entity.id
_entity.type
_entity.pdbx_description
1 polymer ?
#
loop_
_entity_poly.entity_id
_entity_poly.type
_entity_poly.pdbx_seq_one_letter_code
_entity_poly.pdbx_strand_id
1 'polypeptide(L)'
;MSVDDFKKISKEVPLAKRPQKWWDLLSILGGIVGAILWFLYGGIRSGKEGLDLITPLLMIAIPIVLVWFRADIDQMLQPLQPTRRKISKILLIGLGIATPFLTAWILYNIFNISQYPLMQANIVVGTLAAYAITRDPQSGLLPKHAPGVANALILFTIVLCSCIIAPVMADDCARDPLNAQDCLRTNGYAEGMAGTAAAIISILVNGPIIMQTLIQGGSGAGASVRTAPPVIIPGGGGTATVTGGDGTDPVSKWIATRTTYPGSWILSPDGKSVKMEGLSGYEIPVEWITGTSENEIENIIFGTEIPSSDHEELANTITQEIDGTDLEAFTRSRWVEMGDEEKKDALTRLAQNLGKQLGESRVTVELDPNMIFGNGEPMDACFTNGTVKINPNSSLWNKPGEMIERLAHEVKHQQQGNPNNPMENEAARNAATVNDQNYHTFDSDPVKYSGQYVENDCNSFGQNVRSKLRGKAIAEQEEKLFNFLGELKDAAGKKSGAPKMTLDDIKKDPQGFLDHLEKNPDQKAKFVKILKRNKGM
;
A
#
# COMPACT_ATOMS: atom_id res chain seq x y z
N MET A 1 13.53 33.39 18.03
CA MET A 1 12.20 33.81 18.52
C MET A 1 12.03 33.19 19.90
N SER A 2 11.53 33.92 20.90
CA SER A 2 11.29 33.31 22.22
C SER A 2 10.05 32.39 22.17
N VAL A 3 9.92 31.48 23.13
CA VAL A 3 8.73 30.61 23.22
C VAL A 3 7.46 31.42 23.49
N ASP A 4 7.57 32.53 24.22
CA ASP A 4 6.43 33.40 24.52
C ASP A 4 5.98 34.17 23.28
N ASP A 5 6.91 34.69 22.47
CA ASP A 5 6.60 35.29 21.17
C ASP A 5 5.91 34.27 20.26
N PHE A 6 6.40 33.02 20.25
CA PHE A 6 5.80 31.96 19.46
C PHE A 6 4.37 31.65 19.90
N LYS A 7 4.12 31.52 21.21
CA LYS A 7 2.77 31.33 21.77
C LYS A 7 1.86 32.51 21.42
N LYS A 8 2.35 33.74 21.55
CA LYS A 8 1.61 34.96 21.22
C LYS A 8 1.20 34.99 19.75
N ILE A 9 2.15 34.82 18.84
CA ILE A 9 1.91 34.79 17.39
C ILE A 9 0.97 33.64 17.01
N SER A 10 1.10 32.48 17.67
CA SER A 10 0.21 31.32 17.42
C SER A 10 -1.25 31.62 17.74
N LYS A 11 -1.52 32.49 18.71
CA LYS A 11 -2.88 32.89 19.11
C LYS A 11 -3.39 34.07 18.29
N GLU A 12 -2.55 35.06 18.04
CA GLU A 12 -2.97 36.36 17.51
C GLU A 12 -2.91 36.45 15.97
N VAL A 13 -2.03 35.67 15.32
CA VAL A 13 -1.77 35.79 13.88
C VAL A 13 -2.34 34.58 13.12
N PRO A 14 -3.24 34.79 12.13
CA PRO A 14 -3.72 33.72 11.27
C PRO A 14 -2.59 32.96 10.61
N LEU A 15 -2.72 31.63 10.46
CA LEU A 15 -1.65 30.73 10.00
C LEU A 15 -0.98 31.21 8.69
N ALA A 16 -1.76 31.72 7.74
CA ALA A 16 -1.29 32.24 6.45
C ALA A 16 -0.37 33.48 6.55
N LYS A 17 -0.49 34.24 7.63
CA LYS A 17 0.22 35.52 7.85
C LYS A 17 1.36 35.39 8.87
N ARG A 18 1.64 34.18 9.37
CA ARG A 18 2.70 33.99 10.38
C ARG A 18 4.07 34.22 9.76
N PRO A 19 4.98 34.91 10.48
CA PRO A 19 6.32 35.22 9.97
C PRO A 19 7.17 33.95 9.82
N GLN A 20 8.16 33.98 8.93
CA GLN A 20 9.06 32.84 8.68
C GLN A 20 9.73 32.32 9.97
N LYS A 21 10.17 33.21 10.87
CA LYS A 21 10.77 32.84 12.16
C LYS A 21 9.86 31.98 13.05
N TRP A 22 8.53 32.09 12.87
CA TRP A 22 7.56 31.25 13.58
C TRP A 22 7.57 29.82 13.02
N TRP A 23 7.56 29.68 11.69
CA TRP A 23 7.67 28.39 11.02
C TRP A 23 9.01 27.70 11.27
N ASP A 24 10.10 28.46 11.34
CA ASP A 24 11.42 27.96 11.69
C ASP A 24 11.41 27.29 13.06
N LEU A 25 10.87 27.98 14.07
CA LEU A 25 10.77 27.42 15.40
C LEU A 25 9.78 26.24 15.46
N LEU A 26 8.66 26.30 14.74
CA LEU A 26 7.74 25.18 14.63
C LEU A 26 8.43 23.94 14.06
N SER A 27 9.23 24.10 13.01
CA SER A 27 9.94 22.99 12.37
C SER A 27 10.96 22.34 13.30
N ILE A 28 11.67 23.14 14.10
CA ILE A 28 12.63 22.65 15.10
C ILE A 28 11.89 21.92 16.23
N LEU A 29 10.81 22.50 16.77
CA LEU A 29 10.00 21.86 17.81
C LEU A 29 9.37 20.55 17.31
N GLY A 30 8.87 20.54 16.07
CA GLY A 30 8.33 19.34 15.44
C GLY A 30 9.39 18.27 15.24
N GLY A 31 10.60 18.64 14.84
CA GLY A 31 11.76 17.74 14.77
C GLY A 31 12.12 17.13 16.14
N ILE A 32 12.10 17.93 17.21
CA ILE A 32 12.33 17.44 18.58
C ILE A 32 11.24 16.46 19.03
N VAL A 33 9.96 16.78 18.80
CA VAL A 33 8.84 15.89 19.14
C VAL A 33 8.93 14.59 18.34
N GLY A 34 9.19 14.67 17.03
CA GLY A 34 9.38 13.51 16.16
C GLY A 34 10.55 12.64 16.63
N ALA A 35 11.68 13.25 17.00
CA ALA A 35 12.84 12.56 17.54
C ALA A 35 12.53 11.81 18.85
N ILE A 36 11.79 12.43 19.77
CA ILE A 36 11.35 11.77 21.02
C ILE A 36 10.45 10.59 20.71
N LEU A 37 9.46 10.76 19.82
CA LEU A 37 8.54 9.68 19.44
C LEU A 37 9.29 8.52 18.76
N TRP A 38 10.21 8.82 17.84
CA TRP A 38 11.04 7.81 17.18
C TRP A 38 11.92 7.09 18.17
N PHE A 39 12.59 7.83 19.06
CA PHE A 39 13.45 7.25 20.08
C PHE A 39 12.67 6.33 21.02
N LEU A 40 11.46 6.71 21.43
CA LEU A 40 10.57 5.86 22.22
C LEU A 40 10.17 4.62 21.43
N TYR A 41 9.74 4.77 20.17
CA TYR A 41 9.27 3.68 19.32
C TYR A 41 10.39 2.68 18.99
N GLY A 42 11.51 3.14 18.41
CA GLY A 42 12.68 2.31 18.14
C GLY A 42 13.35 1.76 19.40
N GLY A 43 13.13 2.40 20.55
CA GLY A 43 13.61 1.94 21.85
C GLY A 43 12.88 0.72 22.42
N ILE A 44 11.63 0.45 21.99
CA ILE A 44 10.79 -0.64 22.55
C ILE A 44 11.48 -2.00 22.48
N ARG A 45 12.27 -2.23 21.42
CA ARG A 45 12.99 -3.49 21.16
C ARG A 45 14.51 -3.32 21.08
N SER A 46 15.04 -2.24 21.65
CA SER A 46 16.47 -1.90 21.61
C SER A 46 17.42 -3.02 22.07
N GLY A 47 16.98 -3.91 22.97
CA GLY A 47 17.75 -5.08 23.40
C GLY A 47 17.98 -6.15 22.33
N LYS A 48 17.23 -6.12 21.22
CA LYS A 48 17.39 -7.01 20.05
C LYS A 48 17.92 -6.28 18.81
N GLU A 49 17.49 -5.04 18.60
CA GLU A 49 17.70 -4.28 17.36
C GLU A 49 18.90 -3.32 17.42
N GLY A 50 19.46 -3.10 18.61
CA GLY A 50 20.34 -1.97 18.86
C GLY A 50 19.55 -0.68 19.05
N LEU A 51 20.25 0.38 19.47
CA LEU A 51 19.63 1.67 19.75
C LEU A 51 19.89 2.64 18.59
N ASP A 52 18.83 3.08 17.91
CA ASP A 52 18.95 4.08 16.83
C ASP A 52 19.01 5.51 17.38
N LEU A 53 20.23 5.98 17.64
CA LEU A 53 20.50 7.35 18.10
C LEU A 53 20.65 8.36 16.97
N ILE A 54 20.99 7.88 15.77
CA ILE A 54 21.31 8.74 14.64
C ILE A 54 20.03 9.32 14.04
N THR A 55 18.96 8.53 13.92
CA THR A 55 17.70 9.04 13.37
C THR A 55 17.11 10.18 14.21
N PRO A 56 16.93 10.06 15.55
CA PRO A 56 16.49 11.19 16.38
C PRO A 56 17.39 12.43 16.26
N LEU A 57 18.71 12.23 16.19
CA LEU A 57 19.66 13.32 16.00
C LEU A 57 19.44 14.03 14.66
N LEU A 58 19.25 13.29 13.57
CA LEU A 58 18.97 13.85 12.24
C LEU A 58 17.64 14.59 12.19
N MET A 59 16.58 14.05 12.83
CA MET A 59 15.27 14.70 12.91
C MET A 59 15.34 16.08 13.59
N ILE A 60 16.26 16.27 14.53
CA ILE A 60 16.52 17.57 15.19
C ILE A 60 17.47 18.44 14.34
N ALA A 61 18.55 17.85 13.84
CA ALA A 61 19.62 18.57 13.16
C ALA A 61 19.18 19.18 11.83
N ILE A 62 18.40 18.45 11.02
CA ILE A 62 18.02 18.91 9.67
C ILE A 62 17.23 20.21 9.70
N PRO A 63 16.16 20.37 10.49
CA PRO A 63 15.46 21.66 10.60
C PRO A 63 16.39 22.80 11.02
N ILE A 64 17.30 22.57 11.97
CA ILE A 64 18.26 23.58 12.44
C ILE A 64 19.20 23.99 11.31
N VAL A 65 19.79 23.02 10.60
CA VAL A 65 20.68 23.24 9.46
C VAL A 65 19.95 24.01 8.35
N LEU A 66 18.72 23.62 8.00
CA LEU A 66 17.93 24.29 6.97
C LEU A 66 17.54 25.72 7.34
N VAL A 67 17.38 26.02 8.63
CA VAL A 67 17.14 27.38 9.12
C VAL A 67 18.43 28.22 9.06
N TRP A 68 19.56 27.68 9.51
CA TRP A 68 20.84 28.40 9.54
C TRP A 68 21.42 28.65 8.15
N PHE A 69 21.39 27.64 7.27
CA PHE A 69 21.96 27.73 5.92
C PHE A 69 20.94 28.14 4.85
N ARG A 70 19.76 28.63 5.25
CA ARG A 70 18.69 28.97 4.31
C ARG A 70 19.12 29.89 3.17
N ALA A 71 19.86 30.96 3.51
CA ALA A 71 20.28 31.94 2.51
C ALA A 71 21.24 31.32 1.49
N ASP A 72 22.18 30.50 1.95
CA ASP A 72 23.13 29.78 1.10
C ASP A 72 22.40 28.77 0.19
N ILE A 73 21.44 28.02 0.75
CA ILE A 73 20.62 27.07 -0.01
C ILE A 73 19.76 27.81 -1.04
N ASP A 74 19.13 28.93 -0.68
CA ASP A 74 18.35 29.76 -1.60
C ASP A 74 19.22 30.24 -2.78
N GLN A 75 20.50 30.53 -2.54
CA GLN A 75 21.46 30.88 -3.60
C GLN A 75 21.81 29.67 -4.48
N MET A 76 22.07 28.50 -3.89
CA MET A 76 22.34 27.26 -4.62
C MET A 76 21.15 26.83 -5.51
N LEU A 77 19.93 27.14 -5.10
CA LEU A 77 18.70 26.82 -5.84
C LEU A 77 18.36 27.84 -6.94
N GLN A 78 19.07 28.96 -7.07
CA GLN A 78 18.83 29.97 -8.10
C GLN A 78 18.87 29.41 -9.53
N PRO A 79 19.86 28.57 -9.93
CA PRO A 79 19.93 28.03 -11.29
C PRO A 79 18.73 27.16 -11.68
N LEU A 80 18.02 26.59 -10.70
CA LEU A 80 16.84 25.75 -10.93
C LEU A 80 15.55 26.56 -11.10
N GLN A 81 15.56 27.85 -10.76
CA GLN A 81 14.35 28.70 -10.78
C GLN A 81 13.71 28.89 -12.16
N PRO A 82 14.45 29.06 -13.27
CA PRO A 82 13.85 29.25 -14.59
C PRO A 82 12.96 28.08 -15.01
N THR A 83 13.34 26.85 -14.68
CA THR A 83 12.54 25.65 -14.97
C THR A 83 11.38 25.52 -14.00
N ARG A 84 11.64 25.71 -12.69
CA ARG A 84 10.64 25.58 -11.64
C ARG A 84 9.46 26.54 -11.82
N ARG A 85 9.70 27.78 -12.25
CA ARG A 85 8.65 28.79 -12.48
C ARG A 85 7.66 28.42 -13.59
N LYS A 86 7.99 27.46 -14.46
CA LYS A 86 7.08 26.95 -15.50
C LYS A 86 6.08 25.93 -14.96
N ILE A 87 6.33 25.41 -13.75
CA ILE A 87 5.50 24.39 -13.11
C ILE A 87 4.54 25.08 -12.12
N SER A 88 3.29 24.63 -12.06
CA SER A 88 2.32 25.19 -11.13
C SER A 88 2.73 24.94 -9.67
N LYS A 89 2.48 25.91 -8.79
CA LYS A 89 2.85 25.79 -7.37
C LYS A 89 2.18 24.60 -6.67
N ILE A 90 0.94 24.29 -7.05
CA ILE A 90 0.21 23.12 -6.52
C ILE A 90 0.92 21.83 -6.91
N LEU A 91 1.34 21.70 -8.18
CA LEU A 91 2.08 20.52 -8.63
C LEU A 91 3.43 20.40 -7.93
N LEU A 92 4.16 21.51 -7.74
CA LEU A 92 5.42 21.52 -6.99
C LEU A 92 5.24 21.08 -5.52
N ILE A 93 4.13 21.45 -4.88
CA ILE A 93 3.80 20.98 -3.53
C ILE A 93 3.51 19.47 -3.55
N GLY A 94 2.70 19.01 -4.50
CA GLY A 94 2.42 17.58 -4.66
C GLY A 94 3.70 16.76 -4.87
N LEU A 95 4.58 17.23 -5.76
CA LEU A 95 5.90 16.65 -6.00
C LEU A 95 6.77 16.69 -4.74
N GLY A 96 6.78 17.79 -4.00
CA GLY A 96 7.52 17.91 -2.75
C GLY A 96 7.05 16.93 -1.67
N ILE A 97 5.75 16.66 -1.59
CA ILE A 97 5.18 15.67 -0.66
C ILE A 97 5.50 14.23 -1.12
N ALA A 98 5.47 13.96 -2.42
CA ALA A 98 5.77 12.63 -2.98
C ALA A 98 7.27 12.29 -2.95
N THR A 99 8.15 13.31 -3.01
CA THR A 99 9.61 13.13 -3.16
C THR A 99 10.23 12.24 -2.07
N PRO A 100 9.90 12.37 -0.77
CA PRO A 100 10.47 11.49 0.25
C PRO A 100 10.06 10.03 0.11
N PHE A 101 8.89 9.73 -0.46
CA PHE A 101 8.46 8.36 -0.74
C PHE A 101 9.19 7.78 -1.95
N LEU A 102 9.31 8.57 -3.03
CA LEU A 102 10.09 8.18 -4.21
C LEU A 102 11.56 7.97 -3.84
N THR A 103 12.12 8.84 -3.00
CA THR A 103 13.50 8.70 -2.52
C THR A 103 13.66 7.44 -1.68
N ALA A 104 12.73 7.14 -0.77
CA ALA A 104 12.76 5.90 0.00
C ALA A 104 12.69 4.67 -0.90
N TRP A 105 11.80 4.69 -1.91
CA TRP A 105 11.65 3.60 -2.88
C TRP A 105 12.93 3.39 -3.69
N ILE A 106 13.58 4.46 -4.18
CA ILE A 106 14.85 4.39 -4.90
C ILE A 106 15.97 3.84 -3.99
N LEU A 107 16.11 4.39 -2.77
CA LEU A 107 17.13 3.95 -1.82
C LEU A 107 16.95 2.47 -1.46
N TYR A 108 15.71 2.03 -1.28
CA TYR A 108 15.38 0.67 -0.91
C TYR A 108 15.52 -0.31 -2.07
N ASN A 109 14.83 -0.07 -3.18
CA ASN A 109 14.73 -1.04 -4.28
C ASN A 109 15.93 -0.99 -5.24
N ILE A 110 16.51 0.19 -5.48
CA ILE A 110 17.61 0.34 -6.45
C ILE A 110 18.96 0.24 -5.74
N PHE A 111 19.13 0.95 -4.62
CA PHE A 111 20.39 0.96 -3.88
C PHE A 111 20.49 -0.13 -2.80
N ASN A 112 19.43 -0.92 -2.58
CA ASN A 112 19.37 -2.00 -1.58
C ASN A 112 19.71 -1.52 -0.15
N ILE A 113 19.42 -0.25 0.16
CA ILE A 113 19.59 0.32 1.50
C ILE A 113 18.34 0.01 2.31
N SER A 114 18.48 -0.67 3.44
CA SER A 114 17.37 -1.05 4.33
C SER A 114 17.63 -0.61 5.78
N GLN A 115 16.68 -0.89 6.69
CA GLN A 115 16.82 -0.67 8.13
C GLN A 115 17.00 0.81 8.51
N TYR A 116 17.69 1.08 9.63
CA TYR A 116 18.01 2.44 10.05
C TYR A 116 18.79 3.25 8.99
N PRO A 117 19.77 2.68 8.24
CA PRO A 117 20.40 3.42 7.14
C PRO A 117 19.42 3.95 6.09
N LEU A 118 18.39 3.18 5.73
CA LEU A 118 17.33 3.66 4.83
C LEU A 118 16.63 4.89 5.41
N MET A 119 16.19 4.78 6.68
CA MET A 119 15.52 5.88 7.39
C MET A 119 16.41 7.12 7.45
N GLN A 120 17.68 6.96 7.84
CA GLN A 120 18.66 8.04 7.99
C GLN A 120 18.94 8.72 6.65
N ALA A 121 19.24 7.94 5.61
CA ALA A 121 19.50 8.44 4.27
C ALA A 121 18.27 9.15 3.69
N ASN A 122 17.05 8.59 3.89
CA ASN A 122 15.84 9.19 3.36
C ASN A 122 15.44 10.47 4.09
N ILE A 123 15.63 10.54 5.41
CA ILE A 123 15.42 11.77 6.19
C ILE A 123 16.33 12.89 5.68
N VAL A 124 17.57 12.59 5.33
CA VAL A 124 18.48 13.59 4.76
C VAL A 124 18.10 13.92 3.31
N VAL A 125 18.23 12.94 2.41
CA VAL A 125 18.10 13.17 0.96
C VAL A 125 16.66 13.52 0.58
N GLY A 126 15.67 12.80 1.11
CA GLY A 126 14.26 13.02 0.81
C GLY A 126 13.77 14.38 1.29
N THR A 127 14.17 14.82 2.49
CA THR A 127 13.80 16.17 2.98
C THR A 127 14.53 17.27 2.21
N LEU A 128 15.82 17.13 1.89
CA LEU A 128 16.57 18.13 1.12
C LEU A 128 16.05 18.26 -0.33
N ALA A 129 15.75 17.13 -0.98
CA ALA A 129 15.17 17.12 -2.32
C ALA A 129 13.78 17.74 -2.34
N ALA A 130 12.92 17.36 -1.38
CA ALA A 130 11.60 17.96 -1.25
C ALA A 130 11.69 19.48 -1.00
N TYR A 131 12.61 19.91 -0.11
CA TYR A 131 12.89 21.32 0.11
C TYR A 131 13.31 22.04 -1.18
N ALA A 132 14.26 21.48 -1.94
CA ALA A 132 14.71 22.07 -3.20
C ALA A 132 13.58 22.26 -4.23
N ILE A 133 12.64 21.31 -4.29
CA ILE A 133 11.48 21.36 -5.20
C ILE A 133 10.49 22.45 -4.77
N THR A 134 10.14 22.49 -3.48
CA THR A 134 9.08 23.38 -3.00
C THR A 134 9.57 24.79 -2.72
N ARG A 135 10.84 24.98 -2.39
CA ARG A 135 11.39 26.26 -1.90
C ARG A 135 11.43 27.34 -2.98
N ASP A 136 10.85 28.50 -2.67
CA ASP A 136 10.97 29.71 -3.47
C ASP A 136 12.08 30.62 -2.90
N PRO A 137 13.24 30.73 -3.56
CA PRO A 137 14.36 31.49 -3.04
C PRO A 137 14.06 32.97 -3.13
N GLN A 138 14.25 33.68 -2.01
CA GLN A 138 13.99 35.11 -1.97
C GLN A 138 15.06 35.85 -2.79
N SER A 139 14.67 36.42 -3.92
CA SER A 139 15.59 37.02 -4.90
C SER A 139 16.14 38.40 -4.48
N GLY A 140 16.05 38.78 -3.19
CA GLY A 140 16.12 40.18 -2.76
C GLY A 140 17.41 40.64 -2.08
N LEU A 141 18.25 39.75 -1.55
CA LEU A 141 19.44 40.13 -0.80
C LEU A 141 20.52 39.08 -1.04
N LEU A 142 21.29 39.21 -2.13
CA LEU A 142 22.53 38.45 -2.28
C LEU A 142 23.44 38.81 -1.10
N PRO A 143 23.75 37.87 -0.18
CA PRO A 143 24.82 38.09 0.77
C PRO A 143 26.09 38.36 -0.04
N LYS A 144 26.87 39.38 0.35
CA LYS A 144 28.11 39.76 -0.37
C LYS A 144 29.20 38.69 -0.32
N HIS A 145 28.96 37.59 0.39
CA HIS A 145 29.84 36.43 0.49
C HIS A 145 29.22 35.27 -0.26
N ALA A 146 29.91 34.80 -1.31
CA ALA A 146 29.59 33.52 -1.92
C ALA A 146 29.59 32.42 -0.85
N PRO A 147 28.72 31.40 -0.96
CA PRO A 147 28.69 30.29 -0.02
C PRO A 147 30.09 29.67 -0.01
N GLY A 148 30.77 29.75 1.14
CA GLY A 148 32.11 29.19 1.28
C GLY A 148 32.07 27.71 0.96
N VAL A 149 33.05 27.22 0.20
CA VAL A 149 33.24 25.79 -0.15
C VAL A 149 33.06 24.86 1.06
N ALA A 150 33.36 25.36 2.27
CA ALA A 150 33.13 24.69 3.55
C ALA A 150 31.66 24.28 3.81
N ASN A 151 30.67 25.10 3.44
CA ASN A 151 29.26 24.80 3.73
C ASN A 151 28.73 23.67 2.83
N ALA A 152 29.16 23.63 1.57
CA ALA A 152 28.85 22.52 0.67
C ALA A 152 29.48 21.20 1.14
N LEU A 153 30.70 21.26 1.70
CA LEU A 153 31.40 20.10 2.25
C LEU A 153 30.67 19.51 3.47
N ILE A 154 30.11 20.35 4.34
CA ILE A 154 29.34 19.90 5.51
C ILE A 154 28.08 19.14 5.06
N LEU A 155 27.32 19.69 4.11
CA LEU A 155 26.14 19.01 3.57
C LEU A 155 26.50 17.69 2.89
N PHE A 156 27.60 17.66 2.13
CA PHE A 156 28.08 16.44 1.49
C PHE A 156 28.53 15.38 2.51
N THR A 157 29.19 15.80 3.60
CA THR A 157 29.63 14.91 4.67
C THR A 157 28.46 14.31 5.43
N ILE A 158 27.40 15.08 5.68
CA ILE A 158 26.16 14.57 6.30
C ILE A 158 25.54 13.48 5.42
N VAL A 159 25.46 13.71 4.10
CA VAL A 159 24.96 12.70 3.14
C VAL A 159 25.84 11.46 3.12
N LEU A 160 27.16 11.62 3.09
CA LEU A 160 28.13 10.51 3.02
C LEU A 160 28.09 9.64 4.29
N CYS A 161 28.02 10.26 5.48
CA CYS A 161 27.93 9.55 6.76
C CYS A 161 26.64 8.74 6.90
N SER A 162 25.56 9.14 6.24
CA SER A 162 24.30 8.37 6.21
C SER A 162 24.36 7.09 5.35
N CYS A 163 25.45 6.85 4.60
CA CYS A 163 25.57 5.74 3.65
C CYS A 163 26.45 4.56 4.13
N ILE A 164 26.88 4.49 5.40
CA ILE A 164 27.74 3.40 5.90
C ILE A 164 26.86 2.22 6.39
N ILE A 165 26.94 1.04 5.74
CA ILE A 165 26.00 -0.09 5.88
C ILE A 165 26.67 -1.36 6.44
N ALA A 166 25.95 -2.13 7.27
CA ALA A 166 26.22 -3.53 7.59
C ALA A 166 24.95 -4.40 7.37
N PRO A 167 25.02 -5.57 6.71
CA PRO A 167 23.86 -6.42 6.46
C PRO A 167 23.56 -7.39 7.62
N VAL A 168 22.28 -7.57 7.96
CA VAL A 168 21.75 -8.58 8.91
C VAL A 168 20.34 -9.00 8.45
N MET A 169 19.97 -10.29 8.62
CA MET A 169 18.76 -10.95 8.07
C MET A 169 17.46 -10.63 8.84
N ALA A 170 16.28 -10.80 8.19
CA ALA A 170 14.95 -10.28 8.59
C ALA A 170 13.87 -11.36 8.88
N ASP A 171 12.80 -10.97 9.60
CA ASP A 171 11.62 -11.77 10.00
C ASP A 171 10.33 -10.88 10.17
N ASP A 172 9.55 -10.71 9.08
CA ASP A 172 8.25 -10.01 8.86
C ASP A 172 7.67 -8.97 9.88
N CYS A 173 7.58 -7.68 9.48
CA CYS A 173 6.97 -6.57 10.25
C CYS A 173 5.47 -6.74 10.55
N ALA A 174 4.76 -7.48 9.69
CA ALA A 174 3.36 -7.81 9.91
C ALA A 174 3.13 -8.72 11.14
N ARG A 175 4.20 -9.30 11.70
CA ARG A 175 4.15 -10.10 12.94
C ARG A 175 4.42 -9.25 14.18
N ASP A 176 5.36 -8.30 14.11
CA ASP A 176 5.69 -7.39 15.22
C ASP A 176 5.88 -5.95 14.72
N PRO A 177 4.80 -5.13 14.62
CA PRO A 177 4.90 -3.76 14.13
C PRO A 177 5.63 -2.81 15.10
N LEU A 178 6.05 -3.30 16.28
CA LEU A 178 6.90 -2.57 17.22
C LEU A 178 8.40 -2.86 16.99
N ASN A 179 8.73 -3.76 16.06
CA ASN A 179 10.09 -4.01 15.62
C ASN A 179 10.42 -3.06 14.46
N ALA A 180 10.97 -1.89 14.81
CA ALA A 180 11.23 -0.83 13.84
C ALA A 180 12.26 -1.27 12.79
N GLN A 181 13.27 -2.03 13.21
CA GLN A 181 14.31 -2.51 12.29
C GLN A 181 13.72 -3.47 11.24
N ASP A 182 12.81 -4.35 11.65
CA ASP A 182 12.20 -5.32 10.75
C ASP A 182 11.13 -4.69 9.83
N CYS A 183 10.40 -3.70 10.35
CA CYS A 183 9.55 -2.85 9.51
C CYS A 183 10.33 -2.07 8.46
N LEU A 184 11.55 -1.64 8.76
CA LEU A 184 12.44 -1.02 7.78
C LEU A 184 13.16 -2.01 6.85
N ARG A 185 12.90 -3.32 6.98
CA ARG A 185 13.35 -4.39 6.07
C ARG A 185 12.21 -5.00 5.25
N THR A 186 10.97 -4.68 5.59
CA THR A 186 9.80 -5.26 4.92
C THR A 186 9.35 -4.34 3.81
N ASN A 187 9.29 -4.84 2.58
CA ASN A 187 8.82 -4.08 1.40
C ASN A 187 7.45 -3.44 1.68
N GLY A 188 7.27 -2.20 1.24
CA GLY A 188 6.08 -1.38 1.48
C GLY A 188 6.09 -0.69 2.84
N TYR A 189 6.43 -1.40 3.92
CA TYR A 189 6.54 -0.80 5.26
C TYR A 189 7.78 0.08 5.38
N ALA A 190 8.91 -0.38 4.83
CA ALA A 190 10.17 0.33 4.88
C ALA A 190 10.08 1.69 4.18
N GLU A 191 9.60 1.69 2.94
CA GLU A 191 9.38 2.89 2.14
C GLU A 191 8.30 3.78 2.76
N GLY A 192 7.22 3.19 3.26
CA GLY A 192 6.12 3.92 3.89
C GLY A 192 6.57 4.66 5.16
N MET A 193 7.31 3.99 6.05
CA MET A 193 7.80 4.58 7.29
C MET A 193 8.86 5.64 7.03
N ALA A 194 9.87 5.33 6.22
CA ALA A 194 10.94 6.26 5.87
C ALA A 194 10.41 7.47 5.11
N GLY A 195 9.51 7.25 4.14
CA GLY A 195 8.85 8.29 3.37
C GLY A 195 7.99 9.19 4.27
N THR A 196 7.19 8.62 5.16
CA THR A 196 6.33 9.38 6.08
C THR A 196 7.13 10.25 7.03
N ALA A 197 8.17 9.71 7.67
CA ALA A 197 9.02 10.48 8.59
C ALA A 197 9.65 11.68 7.88
N ALA A 198 10.26 11.46 6.72
CA ALA A 198 10.89 12.51 5.92
C ALA A 198 9.87 13.52 5.34
N ALA A 199 8.66 13.06 4.98
CA ALA A 199 7.57 13.92 4.51
C ALA A 199 7.04 14.84 5.61
N ILE A 200 6.86 14.34 6.84
CA ILE A 200 6.45 15.18 7.99
C ILE A 200 7.47 16.29 8.22
N ILE A 201 8.76 15.97 8.25
CA ILE A 201 9.83 16.97 8.42
C ILE A 201 9.82 17.96 7.26
N SER A 202 9.70 17.48 6.02
CA SER A 202 9.62 18.33 4.84
C SER A 202 8.43 19.29 4.90
N ILE A 203 7.24 18.83 5.30
CA ILE A 203 6.05 19.66 5.44
C ILE A 203 6.27 20.74 6.52
N LEU A 204 6.87 20.38 7.66
CA LEU A 204 7.15 21.33 8.73
C LEU A 204 8.13 22.42 8.29
N VAL A 205 9.18 22.05 7.55
CA VAL A 205 10.19 22.99 7.05
C VAL A 205 9.61 23.87 5.92
N ASN A 206 8.76 23.31 5.07
CA ASN A 206 8.14 24.02 3.92
C ASN A 206 6.77 24.64 4.23
N GLY A 207 6.32 24.55 5.49
CA GLY A 207 4.99 24.96 5.95
C GLY A 207 4.48 26.32 5.44
N PRO A 208 5.28 27.41 5.46
CA PRO A 208 4.79 28.70 4.96
C PRO A 208 4.40 28.66 3.48
N ILE A 209 5.16 27.96 2.65
CA ILE A 209 4.91 27.90 1.19
C ILE A 209 3.68 27.05 0.90
N ILE A 210 3.57 25.90 1.57
CA ILE A 210 2.43 25.00 1.43
C ILE A 210 1.14 25.73 1.84
N MET A 211 1.16 26.39 3.00
CA MET A 211 -0.02 27.06 3.54
C MET A 211 -0.44 28.28 2.71
N GLN A 212 0.52 29.09 2.25
CA GLN A 212 0.22 30.23 1.38
C GLN A 212 -0.42 29.77 0.06
N THR A 213 0.08 28.67 -0.52
CA THR A 213 -0.44 28.17 -1.79
C THR A 213 -1.83 27.56 -1.65
N LEU A 214 -2.09 26.77 -0.60
CA LEU A 214 -3.41 26.17 -0.36
C LEU A 214 -4.49 27.23 -0.10
N ILE A 215 -4.15 28.27 0.67
CA ILE A 215 -5.12 29.32 1.02
C ILE A 215 -5.35 30.29 -0.15
N GLN A 216 -4.31 30.60 -0.94
CA GLN A 216 -4.45 31.49 -2.11
C GLN A 216 -5.03 30.77 -3.34
N GLY A 217 -4.84 29.45 -3.45
CA GLY A 217 -5.30 28.62 -4.58
C GLY A 217 -6.79 28.29 -4.56
N GLY A 218 -7.49 28.49 -3.43
CA GLY A 218 -8.93 28.22 -3.31
C GLY A 218 -9.86 29.29 -3.91
N SER A 219 -9.33 30.44 -4.35
CA SER A 219 -10.16 31.58 -4.78
C SER A 219 -9.94 32.01 -6.23
N GLY A 220 -9.28 31.20 -7.06
CA GLY A 220 -8.80 31.63 -8.39
C GLY A 220 -9.02 30.67 -9.57
N ALA A 221 -9.87 29.64 -9.45
CA ALA A 221 -10.21 28.77 -10.57
C ALA A 221 -11.31 29.40 -11.44
N GLY A 222 -10.98 30.49 -12.13
CA GLY A 222 -11.90 31.23 -12.99
C GLY A 222 -11.17 32.19 -13.90
N ALA A 223 -10.29 31.69 -14.76
CA ALA A 223 -9.73 32.47 -15.87
C ALA A 223 -9.29 31.55 -17.02
N SER A 224 -10.17 31.46 -18.01
CA SER A 224 -9.91 31.34 -19.45
C SER A 224 -8.59 30.69 -19.88
N VAL A 225 -8.64 29.38 -20.16
CA VAL A 225 -7.63 28.70 -20.99
C VAL A 225 -7.76 29.23 -22.42
N ARG A 226 -6.87 30.14 -22.81
CA ARG A 226 -6.54 30.37 -24.23
C ARG A 226 -5.69 29.19 -24.69
N THR A 227 -6.22 28.44 -25.65
CA THR A 227 -5.53 27.38 -26.37
C THR A 227 -4.32 27.96 -27.11
N ALA A 228 -3.13 27.44 -26.80
CA ALA A 228 -1.94 27.60 -27.66
C ALA A 228 -1.93 26.46 -28.70
N PRO A 229 -1.46 26.71 -29.93
CA PRO A 229 -1.40 25.68 -30.97
C PRO A 229 -0.37 24.58 -30.63
N PRO A 230 -0.52 23.36 -31.17
CA PRO A 230 0.26 22.21 -30.76
C PRO A 230 1.73 22.36 -31.19
N VAL A 231 2.63 22.16 -30.23
CA VAL A 231 4.06 21.96 -30.49
C VAL A 231 4.27 20.48 -30.79
N ILE A 232 4.69 20.19 -32.02
CA ILE A 232 5.21 18.87 -32.41
C ILE A 232 6.62 18.77 -31.84
N ILE A 233 6.87 17.83 -30.92
CA ILE A 233 8.23 17.43 -30.51
C ILE A 233 8.43 15.97 -30.94
N PRO A 234 9.42 15.67 -31.81
CA PRO A 234 9.80 14.31 -32.13
C PRO A 234 10.80 13.75 -31.10
N GLY A 235 10.54 12.52 -30.64
CA GLY A 235 11.55 11.52 -30.29
C GLY A 235 12.30 11.68 -28.97
N GLY A 236 11.84 10.96 -27.93
CA GLY A 236 12.62 10.67 -26.73
C GLY A 236 12.05 9.44 -26.03
N GLY A 237 12.71 8.29 -26.21
CA GLY A 237 12.29 7.01 -25.65
C GLY A 237 12.40 6.99 -24.12
N GLY A 238 11.25 7.14 -23.45
CA GLY A 238 11.06 6.75 -22.06
C GLY A 238 10.07 5.59 -22.02
N THR A 239 10.40 4.53 -21.28
CA THR A 239 9.43 3.50 -20.88
C THR A 239 8.33 4.17 -20.07
N ALA A 240 7.17 4.36 -20.68
CA ALA A 240 5.99 4.88 -20.01
C ALA A 240 5.38 3.77 -19.16
N THR A 241 5.54 3.84 -17.84
CA THR A 241 4.64 3.14 -16.95
C THR A 241 3.27 3.79 -17.11
N VAL A 242 2.31 3.08 -17.69
CA VAL A 242 0.95 3.59 -17.89
C VAL A 242 0.24 3.62 -16.54
N THR A 243 0.54 4.64 -15.74
CA THR A 243 -0.21 4.93 -14.51
C THR A 243 -1.24 6.02 -14.84
N GLY A 244 -2.47 5.61 -15.16
CA GLY A 244 -3.62 6.52 -15.20
C GLY A 244 -4.02 7.07 -16.56
N GLY A 245 -4.15 6.21 -17.59
CA GLY A 245 -5.06 6.51 -18.70
C GLY A 245 -6.49 6.67 -18.17
N ASP A 246 -7.31 7.50 -18.80
CA ASP A 246 -8.71 7.80 -18.43
C ASP A 246 -9.68 6.60 -18.53
N GLY A 247 -9.16 5.37 -18.62
CA GLY A 247 -9.92 4.14 -18.77
C GLY A 247 -10.53 3.94 -20.16
N THR A 248 -10.29 4.84 -21.12
CA THR A 248 -10.87 4.74 -22.46
C THR A 248 -10.04 3.91 -23.44
N ASP A 249 -8.73 3.81 -23.22
CA ASP A 249 -7.84 2.95 -24.02
C ASP A 249 -8.03 1.46 -23.66
N PRO A 250 -8.41 0.58 -24.63
CA PRO A 250 -8.64 -0.83 -24.37
C PRO A 250 -7.45 -1.56 -23.75
N VAL A 251 -6.21 -1.18 -24.12
CA VAL A 251 -4.99 -1.81 -23.57
C VAL A 251 -4.77 -1.42 -22.13
N SER A 252 -4.95 -0.14 -21.80
CA SER A 252 -4.88 0.36 -20.42
C SER A 252 -5.96 -0.27 -19.54
N LYS A 253 -7.19 -0.42 -20.06
CA LYS A 253 -8.28 -1.14 -19.38
C LYS A 253 -7.91 -2.62 -19.17
N TRP A 254 -7.38 -3.26 -20.20
CA TRP A 254 -6.89 -4.64 -20.12
C TRP A 254 -5.85 -4.78 -19.00
N ILE A 255 -4.78 -3.98 -19.03
CA ILE A 255 -3.72 -3.98 -17.99
C ILE A 255 -4.31 -3.77 -16.60
N ALA A 256 -5.23 -2.81 -16.44
CA ALA A 256 -5.85 -2.50 -15.15
C ALA A 256 -6.74 -3.63 -14.59
N THR A 257 -7.28 -4.50 -15.46
CA THR A 257 -8.12 -5.64 -15.06
C THR A 257 -7.33 -6.93 -14.82
N ARG A 258 -6.05 -6.98 -15.19
CA ARG A 258 -5.18 -8.13 -14.96
C ARG A 258 -4.64 -8.11 -13.54
N THR A 259 -5.21 -8.97 -12.71
CA THR A 259 -4.89 -9.06 -11.28
C THR A 259 -3.79 -10.07 -10.99
N THR A 260 -3.46 -10.93 -11.95
CA THR A 260 -2.24 -11.75 -11.95
C THR A 260 -1.03 -10.84 -12.08
N TYR A 261 -0.17 -10.77 -11.06
CA TYR A 261 1.00 -9.87 -10.98
C TYR A 261 0.64 -8.38 -11.17
N PRO A 262 -0.18 -7.80 -10.28
CA PRO A 262 -0.65 -6.43 -10.44
C PRO A 262 0.53 -5.45 -10.44
N GLY A 263 0.52 -4.51 -11.38
CA GLY A 263 1.59 -3.50 -11.54
C GLY A 263 2.85 -3.99 -12.27
N SER A 264 2.93 -5.27 -12.64
CA SER A 264 4.08 -5.80 -13.39
C SER A 264 3.92 -5.70 -14.91
N TRP A 265 2.72 -5.37 -15.39
CA TRP A 265 2.41 -5.25 -16.82
C TRP A 265 2.82 -3.89 -17.37
N ILE A 266 3.60 -3.89 -18.45
CA ILE A 266 4.16 -2.69 -19.07
C ILE A 266 3.87 -2.72 -20.57
N LEU A 267 3.31 -1.62 -21.07
CA LEU A 267 3.21 -1.38 -22.52
C LEU A 267 4.61 -1.10 -23.08
N SER A 268 4.99 -1.82 -24.12
CA SER A 268 6.23 -1.59 -24.86
C SER A 268 6.36 -0.11 -25.32
N PRO A 269 7.58 0.44 -25.41
CA PRO A 269 7.77 1.83 -25.82
C PRO A 269 7.21 2.19 -27.20
N ASP A 270 7.05 1.22 -28.10
CA ASP A 270 6.44 1.41 -29.42
C ASP A 270 4.92 1.18 -29.43
N GLY A 271 4.34 0.79 -28.29
CA GLY A 271 2.91 0.57 -28.11
C GLY A 271 2.37 -0.67 -28.82
N LYS A 272 3.23 -1.62 -29.24
CA LYS A 272 2.81 -2.78 -30.05
C LYS A 272 2.59 -4.05 -29.26
N SER A 273 3.19 -4.15 -28.08
CA SER A 273 3.06 -5.33 -27.21
C SER A 273 2.99 -4.95 -25.73
N VAL A 274 2.39 -5.83 -24.93
CA VAL A 274 2.40 -5.77 -23.47
C VAL A 274 3.32 -6.86 -22.95
N LYS A 275 4.13 -6.55 -21.95
CA LYS A 275 5.12 -7.45 -21.35
C LYS A 275 5.04 -7.39 -19.83
N MET A 276 5.64 -8.36 -19.15
CA MET A 276 5.80 -8.34 -17.70
C MET A 276 7.23 -7.93 -17.31
N GLU A 277 7.34 -7.11 -16.27
CA GLU A 277 8.63 -6.72 -15.69
C GLU A 277 9.41 -7.94 -15.21
N GLY A 278 10.69 -8.03 -15.54
CA GLY A 278 11.56 -9.15 -15.16
C GLY A 278 11.49 -10.39 -16.07
N LEU A 279 10.50 -10.50 -16.96
CA LEU A 279 10.35 -11.62 -17.91
C LEU A 279 10.71 -11.19 -19.33
N SER A 280 11.99 -10.94 -19.58
CA SER A 280 12.48 -10.59 -20.91
C SER A 280 12.32 -11.74 -21.91
N GLY A 281 11.71 -11.47 -23.07
CA GLY A 281 11.58 -12.43 -24.17
C GLY A 281 10.16 -12.93 -24.41
N TYR A 282 9.20 -12.58 -23.57
CA TYR A 282 7.79 -12.93 -23.72
C TYR A 282 6.94 -11.65 -23.83
N GLU A 283 6.01 -11.63 -24.77
CA GLU A 283 5.14 -10.48 -25.01
C GLU A 283 3.79 -10.88 -25.59
N ILE A 284 2.75 -10.10 -25.28
CA ILE A 284 1.42 -10.22 -25.86
C ILE A 284 1.23 -9.06 -26.84
N PRO A 285 1.05 -9.33 -28.14
CA PRO A 285 0.72 -8.29 -29.11
C PRO A 285 -0.55 -7.53 -28.74
N VAL A 286 -0.50 -6.20 -28.84
CA VAL A 286 -1.65 -5.32 -28.56
C VAL A 286 -2.85 -5.66 -29.44
N GLU A 287 -2.59 -6.11 -30.67
CA GLU A 287 -3.63 -6.55 -31.60
C GLU A 287 -4.47 -7.73 -31.10
N TRP A 288 -3.94 -8.60 -30.23
CA TRP A 288 -4.71 -9.68 -29.60
C TRP A 288 -5.64 -9.13 -28.53
N ILE A 289 -5.17 -8.12 -27.79
CA ILE A 289 -5.95 -7.45 -26.74
C ILE A 289 -7.07 -6.60 -27.36
N THR A 290 -6.80 -5.91 -28.46
CA THR A 290 -7.78 -5.05 -29.14
C THR A 290 -8.70 -5.80 -30.09
N GLY A 291 -8.48 -7.11 -30.28
CA GLY A 291 -9.27 -7.94 -31.19
C GLY A 291 -9.05 -7.62 -32.67
N THR A 292 -7.91 -7.02 -33.03
CA THR A 292 -7.59 -6.59 -34.41
C THR A 292 -6.65 -7.54 -35.13
N SER A 293 -6.15 -8.58 -34.47
CA SER A 293 -5.29 -9.58 -35.11
C SER A 293 -6.10 -10.51 -36.02
N GLU A 294 -5.44 -11.11 -37.02
CA GLU A 294 -6.02 -12.19 -37.83
C GLU A 294 -6.15 -13.51 -37.04
N ASN A 295 -5.48 -13.61 -35.89
CA ASN A 295 -5.57 -14.78 -35.02
C ASN A 295 -6.79 -14.70 -34.10
N GLU A 296 -7.92 -15.25 -34.56
CA GLU A 296 -9.20 -15.22 -33.84
C GLU A 296 -9.14 -15.88 -32.45
N ILE A 297 -8.35 -16.95 -32.29
CA ILE A 297 -8.18 -17.65 -31.00
C ILE A 297 -7.55 -16.69 -29.97
N GLU A 298 -6.46 -16.03 -30.35
CA GLU A 298 -5.76 -15.11 -29.44
C GLU A 298 -6.59 -13.86 -29.14
N ASN A 299 -7.36 -13.37 -30.12
CA ASN A 299 -8.32 -12.28 -29.89
C ASN A 299 -9.38 -12.66 -28.84
N ILE A 300 -9.88 -13.90 -28.87
CA ILE A 300 -10.85 -14.39 -27.90
C ILE A 300 -10.21 -14.53 -26.52
N ILE A 301 -9.02 -15.14 -26.44
CA ILE A 301 -8.32 -15.41 -25.17
C ILE A 301 -7.87 -14.11 -24.48
N PHE A 302 -7.31 -13.17 -25.24
CA PHE A 302 -6.72 -11.96 -24.66
C PHE A 302 -7.65 -10.75 -24.73
N GLY A 303 -8.55 -10.65 -25.71
CA GLY A 303 -9.43 -9.50 -25.89
C GLY A 303 -10.77 -9.56 -25.14
N THR A 304 -11.17 -10.73 -24.62
CA THR A 304 -12.44 -10.84 -23.88
C THR A 304 -12.35 -10.19 -22.50
N GLU A 305 -13.33 -9.33 -22.19
CA GLU A 305 -13.44 -8.63 -20.91
C GLU A 305 -13.81 -9.60 -19.77
N ILE A 306 -13.17 -9.42 -18.61
CA ILE A 306 -13.49 -10.20 -17.41
C ILE A 306 -14.80 -9.66 -16.80
N PRO A 307 -15.81 -10.50 -16.54
CA PRO A 307 -17.11 -10.07 -16.01
C PRO A 307 -17.03 -9.77 -14.50
N SER A 308 -16.29 -8.74 -14.13
CA SER A 308 -16.02 -8.42 -12.71
C SER A 308 -17.26 -8.07 -11.90
N SER A 309 -18.29 -7.51 -12.53
CA SER A 309 -19.60 -7.27 -11.88
C SER A 309 -20.27 -8.56 -11.43
N ASP A 310 -20.23 -9.58 -12.30
CA ASP A 310 -20.85 -10.88 -12.06
C ASP A 310 -20.08 -11.61 -10.95
N HIS A 311 -18.75 -11.47 -10.93
CA HIS A 311 -17.90 -11.94 -9.84
C HIS A 311 -18.22 -11.27 -8.51
N GLU A 312 -18.46 -9.96 -8.50
CA GLU A 312 -18.82 -9.23 -7.28
C GLU A 312 -20.19 -9.68 -6.74
N GLU A 313 -21.18 -9.82 -7.62
CA GLU A 313 -22.52 -10.30 -7.26
C GLU A 313 -22.47 -11.71 -6.69
N LEU A 314 -21.77 -12.62 -7.37
CA LEU A 314 -21.63 -14.00 -6.91
C LEU A 314 -20.88 -14.07 -5.57
N ALA A 315 -19.80 -13.30 -5.41
CA ALA A 315 -19.06 -13.21 -4.15
C ALA A 315 -19.91 -12.67 -3.01
N ASN A 316 -20.82 -11.71 -3.27
CA ASN A 316 -21.78 -11.23 -2.27
C ASN A 316 -22.72 -12.37 -1.84
N THR A 317 -23.28 -13.13 -2.79
CA THR A 317 -24.19 -14.25 -2.51
C THR A 317 -23.49 -15.34 -1.68
N ILE A 318 -22.29 -15.77 -2.09
CA ILE A 318 -21.47 -16.73 -1.34
C ILE A 318 -21.23 -16.24 0.10
N THR A 319 -20.85 -14.98 0.24
CA THR A 319 -20.54 -14.37 1.53
C THR A 319 -21.77 -14.29 2.43
N GLN A 320 -22.96 -14.06 1.89
CA GLN A 320 -24.21 -14.05 2.66
C GLN A 320 -24.59 -15.43 3.21
N GLU A 321 -24.33 -16.50 2.45
CA GLU A 321 -24.63 -17.88 2.86
C GLU A 321 -23.65 -18.46 3.90
N ILE A 322 -22.47 -17.87 4.07
CA ILE A 322 -21.48 -18.31 5.05
C ILE A 322 -21.90 -17.90 6.46
N ASP A 323 -21.96 -18.86 7.39
CA ASP A 323 -22.30 -18.60 8.78
C ASP A 323 -21.13 -17.94 9.56
N GLY A 324 -21.44 -17.37 10.72
CA GLY A 324 -20.44 -16.67 11.54
C GLY A 324 -19.35 -17.57 12.14
N THR A 325 -19.57 -18.89 12.24
CA THR A 325 -18.56 -19.84 12.74
C THR A 325 -17.52 -20.11 11.65
N ASP A 326 -17.99 -20.34 10.43
CA ASP A 326 -17.14 -20.51 9.25
C ASP A 326 -16.38 -19.23 8.94
N LEU A 327 -17.01 -18.07 9.10
CA LEU A 327 -16.33 -16.78 8.94
C LEU A 327 -15.22 -16.57 9.97
N GLU A 328 -15.43 -16.96 11.23
CA GLU A 328 -14.41 -16.86 12.28
C GLU A 328 -13.20 -17.74 11.96
N ALA A 329 -13.39 -18.91 11.34
CA ALA A 329 -12.31 -19.81 10.93
C ALA A 329 -11.30 -19.11 10.02
N PHE A 330 -11.78 -18.22 9.13
CA PHE A 330 -10.94 -17.49 8.17
C PHE A 330 -10.24 -16.25 8.74
N THR A 331 -10.41 -15.94 10.02
CA THR A 331 -9.62 -14.89 10.69
C THR A 331 -8.20 -15.39 10.97
N ARG A 332 -7.15 -14.58 10.78
CA ARG A 332 -5.75 -15.00 11.07
C ARG A 332 -5.59 -15.49 12.50
N SER A 333 -6.26 -14.85 13.47
CA SER A 333 -6.19 -15.28 14.87
C SER A 333 -6.70 -16.71 15.05
N ARG A 334 -7.83 -17.04 14.43
CA ARG A 334 -8.40 -18.39 14.56
C ARG A 334 -7.60 -19.36 13.72
N TRP A 335 -7.25 -19.00 12.49
CA TRP A 335 -6.49 -19.80 11.55
C TRP A 335 -5.16 -20.32 12.13
N VAL A 336 -4.42 -19.48 12.85
CA VAL A 336 -3.14 -19.88 13.49
C VAL A 336 -3.35 -20.86 14.65
N GLU A 337 -4.52 -20.83 15.29
CA GLU A 337 -4.87 -21.75 16.38
C GLU A 337 -5.46 -23.08 15.86
N MET A 338 -5.84 -23.15 14.58
CA MET A 338 -6.43 -24.34 13.96
C MET A 338 -5.34 -25.33 13.54
N GLY A 339 -5.60 -26.62 13.79
CA GLY A 339 -4.83 -27.70 13.18
C GLY A 339 -5.17 -27.88 11.69
N ASP A 340 -4.36 -28.65 10.97
CA ASP A 340 -4.51 -28.75 9.51
C ASP A 340 -5.84 -29.38 9.06
N GLU A 341 -6.33 -30.42 9.77
CA GLU A 341 -7.66 -30.99 9.47
C GLU A 341 -8.79 -29.98 9.73
N GLU A 342 -8.68 -29.13 10.75
CA GLU A 342 -9.70 -28.12 11.02
C GLU A 342 -9.73 -27.05 9.91
N LYS A 343 -8.55 -26.64 9.41
CA LYS A 343 -8.44 -25.72 8.27
C LYS A 343 -9.01 -26.35 7.00
N LYS A 344 -8.66 -27.60 6.73
CA LYS A 344 -9.20 -28.38 5.60
C LYS A 344 -10.72 -28.50 5.67
N ASP A 345 -11.29 -28.77 6.83
CA ASP A 345 -12.74 -28.84 7.01
C ASP A 345 -13.42 -27.49 6.73
N ALA A 346 -12.84 -26.38 7.23
CA ALA A 346 -13.34 -25.03 6.94
C ALA A 346 -13.26 -24.70 5.44
N LEU A 347 -12.12 -24.99 4.80
CA LEU A 347 -11.94 -24.81 3.36
C LEU A 347 -12.89 -25.71 2.55
N THR A 348 -13.16 -26.94 3.00
CA THR A 348 -14.11 -27.85 2.35
C THR A 348 -15.52 -27.27 2.34
N ARG A 349 -15.98 -26.71 3.47
CA ARG A 349 -17.31 -26.07 3.53
C ARG A 349 -17.40 -24.85 2.61
N LEU A 350 -16.35 -24.03 2.58
CA LEU A 350 -16.27 -22.90 1.65
C LEU A 350 -16.27 -23.38 0.18
N ALA A 351 -15.48 -24.39 -0.16
CA ALA A 351 -15.41 -24.96 -1.51
C ALA A 351 -16.75 -25.54 -1.97
N GLN A 352 -17.49 -26.21 -1.07
CA GLN A 352 -18.83 -26.72 -1.35
C GLN A 352 -19.83 -25.60 -1.64
N ASN A 353 -19.77 -24.50 -0.88
CA ASN A 353 -20.61 -23.33 -1.13
C ASN A 353 -20.24 -22.68 -2.48
N LEU A 354 -18.95 -22.46 -2.74
CA LEU A 354 -18.46 -21.97 -4.03
C LEU A 354 -18.96 -22.84 -5.19
N GLY A 355 -18.77 -24.16 -5.10
CA GLY A 355 -19.22 -25.10 -6.12
C GLY A 355 -20.73 -25.03 -6.37
N LYS A 356 -21.54 -25.03 -5.31
CA LYS A 356 -23.00 -24.86 -5.40
C LYS A 356 -23.39 -23.60 -6.17
N GLN A 357 -22.77 -22.46 -5.85
CA GLN A 357 -23.07 -21.17 -6.49
C GLN A 357 -22.57 -21.10 -7.94
N LEU A 358 -21.51 -21.86 -8.27
CA LEU A 358 -20.99 -21.96 -9.62
C LEU A 358 -21.68 -23.04 -10.47
N GLY A 359 -22.68 -23.75 -9.93
CA GLY A 359 -23.37 -24.84 -10.63
C GLY A 359 -22.57 -26.15 -10.70
N GLU A 360 -21.50 -26.26 -9.92
CA GLU A 360 -20.63 -27.42 -9.85
C GLU A 360 -21.06 -28.38 -8.74
N SER A 361 -21.07 -29.67 -9.06
CA SER A 361 -21.36 -30.71 -8.07
C SER A 361 -20.23 -30.82 -7.05
N ARG A 362 -20.58 -31.23 -5.82
CA ARG A 362 -19.70 -31.49 -4.65
C ARG A 362 -18.20 -31.30 -4.91
N VAL A 363 -17.70 -30.11 -4.58
CA VAL A 363 -16.26 -29.85 -4.52
C VAL A 363 -15.72 -30.30 -3.16
N THR A 364 -14.58 -30.99 -3.17
CA THR A 364 -13.88 -31.42 -1.95
C THR A 364 -12.49 -30.79 -1.85
N VAL A 365 -11.92 -30.77 -0.64
CA VAL A 365 -10.54 -30.30 -0.40
C VAL A 365 -9.69 -31.45 0.15
N GLU A 366 -8.51 -31.63 -0.42
CA GLU A 366 -7.49 -32.58 0.01
C GLU A 366 -6.19 -31.83 0.35
N LEU A 367 -5.48 -32.29 1.38
CA LEU A 367 -4.14 -31.78 1.68
C LEU A 367 -3.10 -32.68 1.03
N ASP A 368 -2.30 -32.13 0.13
CA ASP A 368 -1.24 -32.86 -0.58
C ASP A 368 0.10 -32.12 -0.41
N PRO A 369 0.91 -32.51 0.59
CA PRO A 369 2.19 -31.85 0.86
C PRO A 369 3.25 -32.08 -0.22
N ASN A 370 3.01 -33.00 -1.16
CA ASN A 370 3.95 -33.38 -2.21
C ASN A 370 3.73 -32.62 -3.52
N MET A 371 2.77 -31.70 -3.56
CA MET A 371 2.55 -30.85 -4.71
C MET A 371 3.73 -29.89 -4.91
N ILE A 372 4.53 -30.14 -5.93
CA ILE A 372 5.69 -29.32 -6.28
C ILE A 372 5.61 -28.93 -7.76
N PHE A 373 6.03 -27.71 -8.06
CA PHE A 373 6.29 -27.27 -9.42
C PHE A 373 7.52 -28.00 -10.00
N GLY A 374 7.72 -27.90 -11.32
CA GLY A 374 8.88 -28.50 -12.00
C GLY A 374 10.24 -27.98 -11.50
N ASN A 375 10.26 -26.79 -10.90
CA ASN A 375 11.43 -26.19 -10.26
C ASN A 375 11.69 -26.69 -8.82
N GLY A 376 10.83 -27.54 -8.27
CA GLY A 376 10.91 -28.08 -6.91
C GLY A 376 10.26 -27.23 -5.82
N GLU A 377 9.70 -26.06 -6.15
CA GLU A 377 8.98 -25.23 -5.19
C GLU A 377 7.59 -25.81 -4.88
N PRO A 378 7.08 -25.67 -3.64
CA PRO A 378 5.73 -26.09 -3.29
C PRO A 378 4.69 -25.36 -4.15
N MET A 379 3.79 -26.11 -4.79
CA MET A 379 2.61 -25.57 -5.46
C MET A 379 1.52 -25.28 -4.44
N ASP A 380 0.88 -24.10 -4.52
CA ASP A 380 -0.08 -23.65 -3.50
C ASP A 380 -1.33 -24.52 -3.45
N ALA A 381 -2.00 -24.64 -4.59
CA ALA A 381 -3.18 -25.45 -4.79
C ALA A 381 -3.33 -25.82 -6.26
N CYS A 382 -4.15 -26.84 -6.55
CA CYS A 382 -4.58 -27.17 -7.89
C CYS A 382 -5.95 -27.85 -7.85
N PHE A 383 -6.75 -27.66 -8.88
CA PHE A 383 -7.98 -28.41 -9.06
C PHE A 383 -7.76 -29.68 -9.88
N THR A 384 -8.27 -30.83 -9.42
CA THR A 384 -8.27 -32.07 -10.19
C THR A 384 -9.46 -32.95 -9.81
N ASN A 385 -10.26 -33.38 -10.79
CA ASN A 385 -11.35 -34.36 -10.63
C ASN A 385 -12.34 -34.03 -9.48
N GLY A 386 -12.84 -32.80 -9.39
CA GLY A 386 -13.78 -32.43 -8.33
C GLY A 386 -13.13 -32.05 -6.99
N THR A 387 -11.80 -32.14 -6.89
CA THR A 387 -11.05 -31.92 -5.66
C THR A 387 -10.05 -30.79 -5.83
N VAL A 388 -10.09 -29.81 -4.92
CA VAL A 388 -9.00 -28.84 -4.75
C VAL A 388 -7.95 -29.47 -3.84
N LYS A 389 -6.76 -29.72 -4.37
CA LYS A 389 -5.62 -30.13 -3.58
C LYS A 389 -4.88 -28.90 -3.11
N ILE A 390 -4.51 -28.86 -1.83
CA ILE A 390 -3.79 -27.73 -1.21
C ILE A 390 -2.52 -28.26 -0.57
N ASN A 391 -1.41 -27.56 -0.79
CA ASN A 391 -0.16 -27.89 -0.14
C ASN A 391 -0.03 -27.16 1.21
N PRO A 392 -0.06 -27.87 2.36
CA PRO A 392 0.12 -27.24 3.66
C PRO A 392 1.54 -26.66 3.90
N ASN A 393 2.52 -27.01 3.06
CA ASN A 393 3.86 -26.43 3.08
C ASN A 393 3.97 -25.13 2.27
N SER A 394 2.93 -24.74 1.53
CA SER A 394 2.89 -23.47 0.80
C SER A 394 2.98 -22.27 1.75
N SER A 395 3.61 -21.20 1.29
CA SER A 395 3.62 -19.92 2.00
C SER A 395 2.22 -19.32 2.21
N LEU A 396 1.24 -19.71 1.38
CA LEU A 396 -0.15 -19.28 1.49
C LEU A 396 -0.91 -20.00 2.61
N TRP A 397 -0.45 -21.18 3.06
CA TRP A 397 -1.13 -21.97 4.10
C TRP A 397 -1.30 -21.20 5.42
N ASN A 398 -0.41 -20.24 5.71
CA ASN A 398 -0.47 -19.41 6.92
C ASN A 398 -1.15 -18.05 6.70
N LYS A 399 -1.76 -17.84 5.52
CA LYS A 399 -2.36 -16.58 5.08
C LYS A 399 -3.82 -16.85 4.65
N PRO A 400 -4.79 -16.83 5.58
CA PRO A 400 -6.15 -17.28 5.28
C PRO A 400 -6.83 -16.50 4.15
N GLY A 401 -6.59 -15.19 4.04
CA GLY A 401 -7.15 -14.38 2.96
C GLY A 401 -6.68 -14.84 1.59
N GLU A 402 -5.38 -15.03 1.43
CA GLU A 402 -4.75 -15.51 0.19
C GLU A 402 -5.11 -16.96 -0.10
N MET A 403 -5.28 -17.81 0.92
CA MET A 403 -5.76 -19.18 0.76
C MET A 403 -7.22 -19.23 0.30
N ILE A 404 -8.09 -18.33 0.79
CA ILE A 404 -9.47 -18.19 0.31
C ILE A 404 -9.49 -17.76 -1.16
N GLU A 405 -8.68 -16.76 -1.52
CA GLU A 405 -8.55 -16.30 -2.91
C GLU A 405 -8.11 -17.45 -3.82
N ARG A 406 -7.06 -18.18 -3.41
CA ARG A 406 -6.55 -19.33 -4.16
C ARG A 406 -7.59 -20.45 -4.26
N LEU A 407 -8.27 -20.80 -3.17
CA LEU A 407 -9.33 -21.81 -3.19
C LEU A 407 -10.42 -21.43 -4.20
N ALA A 408 -10.94 -20.19 -4.13
CA ALA A 408 -11.98 -19.73 -5.04
C ALA A 408 -11.51 -19.68 -6.50
N HIS A 409 -10.24 -19.33 -6.75
CA HIS A 409 -9.60 -19.44 -8.05
C HIS A 409 -9.63 -20.89 -8.57
N GLU A 410 -9.16 -21.86 -7.78
CA GLU A 410 -9.15 -23.28 -8.21
C GLU A 410 -10.57 -23.82 -8.46
N VAL A 411 -11.55 -23.45 -7.63
CA VAL A 411 -12.95 -23.87 -7.85
C VAL A 411 -13.54 -23.24 -9.12
N LYS A 412 -13.13 -22.03 -9.49
CA LYS A 412 -13.60 -21.37 -10.72
C LYS A 412 -13.11 -22.07 -11.99
N HIS A 413 -11.90 -22.64 -11.99
CA HIS A 413 -11.41 -23.46 -13.10
C HIS A 413 -12.33 -24.65 -13.40
N GLN A 414 -12.94 -25.24 -12.37
CA GLN A 414 -13.90 -26.33 -12.57
C GLN A 414 -15.14 -25.88 -13.34
N GLN A 415 -15.67 -24.68 -13.07
CA GLN A 415 -16.79 -24.13 -13.84
C GLN A 415 -16.40 -23.92 -15.31
N GLN A 416 -15.19 -23.39 -15.54
CA GLN A 416 -14.68 -23.11 -16.88
C GLN A 416 -14.46 -24.38 -17.71
N GLY A 417 -13.96 -25.45 -17.09
CA GLY A 417 -13.75 -26.76 -17.72
C GLY A 417 -15.01 -27.62 -17.86
N ASN A 418 -16.16 -27.17 -17.32
CA ASN A 418 -17.41 -27.91 -17.46
C ASN A 418 -17.94 -27.75 -18.90
N PRO A 419 -18.19 -28.85 -19.66
CA PRO A 419 -18.70 -28.76 -21.02
C PRO A 419 -20.11 -28.15 -21.12
N ASN A 420 -20.87 -28.14 -20.02
CA ASN A 420 -22.16 -27.46 -19.92
C ASN A 420 -22.04 -26.05 -19.32
N ASN A 421 -20.82 -25.50 -19.28
CA ASN A 421 -20.38 -24.28 -18.60
C ASN A 421 -21.54 -23.35 -18.21
N PRO A 422 -21.92 -23.31 -16.92
CA PRO A 422 -23.10 -22.58 -16.46
C PRO A 422 -22.89 -21.06 -16.39
N MET A 423 -21.76 -20.52 -16.92
CA MET A 423 -21.56 -19.08 -17.04
C MET A 423 -22.66 -18.46 -17.90
N GLU A 424 -23.41 -17.51 -17.33
CA GLU A 424 -24.52 -16.84 -18.03
C GLU A 424 -24.02 -15.98 -19.21
N ASN A 425 -22.90 -15.29 -19.02
CA ASN A 425 -22.27 -14.45 -20.03
C ASN A 425 -21.69 -15.29 -21.18
N GLU A 426 -22.29 -15.17 -22.37
CA GLU A 426 -21.92 -15.96 -23.56
C GLU A 426 -20.49 -15.70 -24.05
N ALA A 427 -20.04 -14.44 -24.03
CA ALA A 427 -18.69 -14.09 -24.46
C ALA A 427 -17.63 -14.69 -23.51
N ALA A 428 -17.87 -14.56 -22.21
CA ALA A 428 -17.03 -15.15 -21.16
C ALA A 428 -16.98 -16.68 -21.27
N ARG A 429 -18.14 -17.31 -21.49
CA ARG A 429 -18.26 -18.77 -21.68
C ARG A 429 -17.50 -19.24 -22.92
N ASN A 430 -17.62 -18.51 -24.04
CA ASN A 430 -16.90 -18.81 -25.27
C ASN A 430 -15.38 -18.67 -25.06
N ALA A 431 -14.95 -17.59 -24.40
CA ALA A 431 -13.54 -17.35 -24.11
C ALA A 431 -12.93 -18.42 -23.21
N ALA A 432 -13.62 -18.80 -22.13
CA ALA A 432 -13.20 -19.91 -21.26
C ALA A 432 -13.06 -21.22 -22.04
N THR A 433 -14.05 -21.56 -22.89
CA THR A 433 -14.03 -22.79 -23.70
C THR A 433 -12.89 -22.81 -24.71
N VAL A 434 -12.68 -21.71 -25.44
CA VAL A 434 -11.58 -21.59 -26.42
C VAL A 434 -10.23 -21.62 -25.71
N ASN A 435 -10.11 -20.95 -24.57
CA ASN A 435 -8.86 -20.91 -23.82
C ASN A 435 -8.52 -22.27 -23.20
N ASP A 436 -9.49 -23.05 -22.70
CA ASP A 436 -9.26 -24.41 -22.19
C ASP A 436 -8.66 -25.34 -23.26
N GLN A 437 -9.16 -25.25 -24.49
CA GLN A 437 -8.64 -26.02 -25.63
C GLN A 437 -7.26 -25.57 -26.12
N ASN A 438 -6.87 -24.33 -25.79
CA ASN A 438 -5.63 -23.69 -26.24
C ASN A 438 -4.82 -23.16 -25.04
N TYR A 439 -4.86 -23.88 -23.93
CA TYR A 439 -4.31 -23.40 -22.67
C TYR A 439 -2.80 -23.21 -22.75
N HIS A 440 -2.32 -22.02 -22.37
CA HIS A 440 -0.90 -21.76 -22.23
C HIS A 440 -0.46 -22.17 -20.84
N THR A 441 0.61 -22.96 -20.72
CA THR A 441 1.20 -23.31 -19.42
C THR A 441 2.26 -22.30 -19.02
N PHE A 442 2.43 -22.10 -17.70
CA PHE A 442 3.43 -21.19 -17.16
C PHE A 442 4.85 -21.49 -17.67
N ASP A 443 5.22 -22.78 -17.72
CA ASP A 443 6.56 -23.22 -18.19
C ASP A 443 6.79 -22.93 -19.68
N SER A 444 5.73 -22.85 -20.48
CA SER A 444 5.84 -22.60 -21.93
C SER A 444 5.97 -21.11 -22.24
N ASP A 445 5.11 -20.29 -21.63
CA ASP A 445 5.05 -18.84 -21.83
C ASP A 445 4.38 -18.22 -20.60
N PRO A 446 5.17 -17.74 -19.61
CA PRO A 446 4.63 -17.21 -18.36
C PRO A 446 3.83 -15.92 -18.57
N VAL A 447 4.09 -15.16 -19.63
CA VAL A 447 3.35 -13.93 -19.94
C VAL A 447 1.99 -14.27 -20.55
N LYS A 448 1.93 -15.18 -21.52
CA LYS A 448 0.64 -15.66 -22.05
C LYS A 448 -0.18 -16.37 -20.99
N TYR A 449 0.43 -17.25 -20.20
CA TYR A 449 -0.22 -17.90 -19.05
C TYR A 449 -0.86 -16.85 -18.14
N SER A 450 -0.12 -15.81 -17.76
CA SER A 450 -0.63 -14.78 -16.85
C SER A 450 -1.68 -13.87 -17.48
N GLY A 451 -1.68 -13.72 -18.81
CA GLY A 451 -2.57 -12.83 -19.56
C GLY A 451 -3.84 -13.49 -20.09
N GLN A 452 -3.90 -14.82 -20.13
CA GLN A 452 -5.00 -15.58 -20.72
C GLN A 452 -6.30 -15.41 -19.93
N TYR A 453 -7.44 -15.57 -20.62
CA TYR A 453 -8.77 -15.35 -20.05
C TYR A 453 -8.99 -16.13 -18.76
N VAL A 454 -8.77 -17.45 -18.78
CA VAL A 454 -9.17 -18.35 -17.67
C VAL A 454 -8.49 -18.00 -16.34
N GLU A 455 -7.19 -17.72 -16.36
CA GLU A 455 -6.43 -17.34 -15.16
C GLU A 455 -6.90 -16.02 -14.58
N ASN A 456 -7.22 -15.04 -15.44
CA ASN A 456 -7.65 -13.72 -15.01
C ASN A 456 -9.09 -13.71 -14.51
N ASP A 457 -9.96 -14.51 -15.13
CA ASP A 457 -11.32 -14.76 -14.67
C ASP A 457 -11.32 -15.41 -13.28
N CYS A 458 -10.49 -16.46 -13.08
CA CYS A 458 -10.30 -17.12 -11.79
C CYS A 458 -9.70 -16.19 -10.72
N ASN A 459 -8.66 -15.42 -11.05
CA ASN A 459 -8.06 -14.46 -10.12
C ASN A 459 -9.02 -13.33 -9.73
N SER A 460 -9.76 -12.77 -10.71
CA SER A 460 -10.79 -11.77 -10.45
C SER A 460 -11.87 -12.31 -9.50
N PHE A 461 -12.34 -13.52 -9.75
CA PHE A 461 -13.33 -14.17 -8.89
C PHE A 461 -12.79 -14.41 -7.47
N GLY A 462 -11.59 -14.99 -7.34
CA GLY A 462 -10.96 -15.27 -6.06
C GLY A 462 -10.74 -13.99 -5.21
N GLN A 463 -10.34 -12.89 -5.84
CA GLN A 463 -10.15 -11.61 -5.17
C GLN A 463 -11.46 -11.01 -4.66
N ASN A 464 -12.53 -11.10 -5.45
CA ASN A 464 -13.85 -10.66 -5.03
C ASN A 464 -14.34 -11.48 -3.83
N VAL A 465 -14.22 -12.81 -3.87
CA VAL A 465 -14.58 -13.69 -2.74
C VAL A 465 -13.79 -13.33 -1.49
N ARG A 466 -12.46 -13.21 -1.58
CA ARG A 466 -11.62 -12.79 -0.45
C ARG A 466 -12.05 -11.43 0.11
N SER A 467 -12.24 -10.44 -0.76
CA SER A 467 -12.59 -9.07 -0.38
C SER A 467 -13.93 -9.01 0.37
N LYS A 468 -14.95 -9.69 -0.15
CA LYS A 468 -16.29 -9.73 0.47
C LYS A 468 -16.29 -10.49 1.79
N LEU A 469 -15.61 -11.64 1.87
CA LEU A 469 -15.50 -12.38 3.12
C LEU A 469 -14.76 -11.59 4.20
N ARG A 470 -13.65 -10.95 3.84
CA ARG A 470 -12.92 -10.05 4.73
C ARG A 470 -13.81 -8.90 5.21
N GLY A 471 -14.55 -8.26 4.31
CA GLY A 471 -15.48 -7.19 4.65
C GLY A 471 -16.57 -7.63 5.63
N LYS A 472 -17.21 -8.77 5.39
CA LYS A 472 -18.22 -9.34 6.30
C LYS A 472 -17.62 -9.68 7.66
N ALA A 473 -16.43 -10.27 7.68
CA ALA A 473 -15.78 -10.65 8.92
C ALA A 473 -15.38 -9.43 9.77
N ILE A 474 -14.89 -8.36 9.13
CA ILE A 474 -14.65 -7.08 9.82
C ILE A 474 -15.95 -6.54 10.40
N ALA A 475 -17.03 -6.51 9.62
CA ALA A 475 -18.34 -6.02 10.09
C ALA A 475 -18.88 -6.81 11.29
N GLU A 476 -18.78 -8.15 11.27
CA GLU A 476 -19.19 -8.98 12.42
C GLU A 476 -18.33 -8.73 13.67
N GLN A 477 -17.02 -8.48 13.50
CA GLN A 477 -16.17 -8.15 14.64
C GLN A 477 -16.46 -6.75 15.19
N GLU A 478 -16.75 -5.78 14.32
CA GLU A 478 -17.23 -4.46 14.73
C GLU A 478 -18.54 -4.58 15.52
N GLU A 479 -19.49 -5.38 15.05
CA GLU A 479 -20.73 -5.65 15.77
C GLU A 479 -20.48 -6.32 17.13
N LYS A 480 -19.62 -7.35 17.20
CA LYS A 480 -19.22 -7.99 18.47
C LYS A 480 -18.58 -6.99 19.44
N LEU A 481 -17.77 -6.06 18.92
CA LEU A 481 -17.18 -4.98 19.71
C LEU A 481 -18.26 -4.01 20.21
N PHE A 482 -19.18 -3.58 19.34
CA PHE A 482 -20.28 -2.69 19.72
C PHE A 482 -21.19 -3.33 20.77
N ASN A 483 -21.55 -4.60 20.61
CA ASN A 483 -22.34 -5.34 21.58
C ASN A 483 -21.61 -5.46 22.91
N PHE A 484 -20.31 -5.76 22.92
CA PHE A 484 -19.50 -5.76 24.14
C PHE A 484 -19.48 -4.40 24.83
N LEU A 485 -19.33 -3.30 24.08
CA LEU A 485 -19.40 -1.94 24.63
C LEU A 485 -20.80 -1.62 25.19
N GLY A 486 -21.86 -2.13 24.57
CA GLY A 486 -23.23 -2.08 25.07
C GLY A 486 -23.41 -2.83 26.39
N GLU A 487 -22.87 -4.05 26.51
CA GLU A 487 -22.87 -4.82 27.75
C GLU A 487 -22.15 -4.09 28.89
N LEU A 488 -21.01 -3.43 28.60
CA LEU A 488 -20.29 -2.60 29.57
C LEU A 488 -21.16 -1.44 30.07
N LYS A 489 -21.88 -0.78 29.15
CA LYS A 489 -22.81 0.30 29.48
C LYS A 489 -23.94 -0.16 30.41
N ASP A 490 -24.51 -1.34 30.16
CA ASP A 490 -25.60 -1.88 30.98
C ASP A 490 -25.11 -2.39 32.34
N ALA A 491 -23.91 -2.96 32.40
CA ALA A 491 -23.27 -3.39 33.64
C ALA A 491 -22.93 -2.19 34.55
N ALA A 492 -22.45 -1.09 33.98
CA ALA A 492 -22.17 0.15 34.72
C ALA A 492 -23.44 0.81 35.28
N GLY A 493 -24.57 0.69 34.56
CA GLY A 493 -25.86 1.23 35.00
C GLY A 493 -26.50 0.50 36.19
N LYS A 494 -26.17 -0.77 36.43
CA LYS A 494 -26.76 -1.59 37.52
C LYS A 494 -26.00 -1.53 38.85
N LYS A 495 -24.74 -1.06 38.87
CA LYS A 495 -23.95 -0.86 40.09
C LYS A 495 -23.65 0.63 40.31
N SER A 496 -24.54 1.30 41.05
CA SER A 496 -24.32 2.56 41.78
C SER A 496 -23.40 3.62 41.13
N GLY A 497 -23.98 4.55 40.37
CA GLY A 497 -23.40 5.89 40.15
C GLY A 497 -22.21 6.01 39.19
N ALA A 498 -21.78 4.93 38.52
CA ALA A 498 -20.74 5.04 37.50
C ALA A 498 -21.29 5.71 36.22
N PRO A 499 -20.55 6.67 35.61
CA PRO A 499 -21.01 7.36 34.40
C PRO A 499 -21.13 6.36 33.23
N LYS A 500 -22.21 6.51 32.44
CA LYS A 500 -22.41 5.77 31.20
C LYS A 500 -21.31 6.16 30.21
N MET A 501 -20.57 5.18 29.68
CA MET A 501 -19.54 5.40 28.67
C MET A 501 -20.09 4.96 27.30
N THR A 502 -20.20 5.89 26.35
CA THR A 502 -20.57 5.65 24.95
C THR A 502 -19.33 5.49 24.07
N LEU A 503 -19.48 5.03 22.83
CA LEU A 503 -18.38 5.02 21.86
C LEU A 503 -17.77 6.41 21.67
N ASP A 504 -18.61 7.46 21.68
CA ASP A 504 -18.15 8.84 21.60
C ASP A 504 -17.40 9.26 22.87
N ASP A 505 -17.74 8.70 24.03
CA ASP A 505 -16.99 8.93 25.27
C ASP A 505 -15.65 8.19 25.25
N ILE A 506 -15.57 6.99 24.66
CA ILE A 506 -14.30 6.29 24.44
C ILE A 506 -13.41 7.06 23.46
N LYS A 507 -13.99 7.65 22.41
CA LYS A 507 -13.25 8.51 21.47
C LYS A 507 -12.78 9.81 22.14
N LYS A 508 -13.58 10.39 23.03
CA LYS A 508 -13.27 11.64 23.76
C LYS A 508 -12.30 11.44 24.92
N ASP A 509 -12.35 10.28 25.58
CA ASP A 509 -11.49 9.89 26.70
C ASP A 509 -11.03 8.43 26.59
N PRO A 510 -10.07 8.14 25.68
CA PRO A 510 -9.52 6.80 25.52
C PRO A 510 -8.83 6.30 26.80
N GLN A 511 -8.24 7.21 27.58
CA GLN A 511 -7.50 6.86 28.79
C GLN A 511 -8.44 6.41 29.91
N GLY A 512 -9.54 7.12 30.14
CA GLY A 512 -10.56 6.72 31.11
C GLY A 512 -11.16 5.35 30.81
N PHE A 513 -11.30 4.99 29.53
CA PHE A 513 -11.74 3.66 29.11
C PHE A 513 -10.69 2.57 29.42
N LEU A 514 -9.41 2.84 29.15
CA LEU A 514 -8.32 1.93 29.51
C LEU A 514 -8.25 1.72 31.03
N ASP A 515 -8.32 2.80 31.81
CA ASP A 515 -8.32 2.75 33.28
C ASP A 515 -9.51 1.94 33.83
N HIS A 516 -10.67 2.01 33.16
CA HIS A 516 -11.84 1.18 33.49
C HIS A 516 -11.57 -0.30 33.23
N LEU A 517 -11.00 -0.65 32.07
CA LEU A 517 -10.62 -2.03 31.76
C LEU A 517 -9.58 -2.55 32.75
N GLU A 518 -8.60 -1.75 33.18
CA GLU A 518 -7.61 -2.18 34.18
C GLU A 518 -8.23 -2.54 35.53
N LYS A 519 -9.30 -1.85 35.93
CA LYS A 519 -10.05 -2.15 37.16
C LYS A 519 -10.98 -3.37 37.00
N ASN A 520 -11.21 -3.86 35.77
CA ASN A 520 -12.12 -4.95 35.46
C ASN A 520 -11.41 -6.02 34.60
N PRO A 521 -10.56 -6.88 35.19
CA PRO A 521 -9.68 -7.80 34.45
C PRO A 521 -10.41 -8.77 33.52
N ASP A 522 -11.62 -9.22 33.87
CA ASP A 522 -12.43 -10.10 33.00
C ASP A 522 -12.90 -9.36 31.74
N GLN A 523 -13.28 -8.08 31.88
CA GLN A 523 -13.68 -7.23 30.76
C GLN A 523 -12.46 -6.86 29.91
N LYS A 524 -11.30 -6.59 30.53
CA LYS A 524 -10.03 -6.41 29.82
C LYS A 524 -9.64 -7.66 29.03
N ALA A 525 -9.78 -8.85 29.61
CA ALA A 525 -9.50 -10.11 28.92
C ALA A 525 -10.45 -10.31 27.73
N LYS A 526 -11.76 -10.05 27.89
CA LYS A 526 -12.75 -10.11 26.81
C LYS A 526 -12.45 -9.09 25.70
N PHE A 527 -12.14 -7.84 26.07
CA PHE A 527 -11.77 -6.77 25.13
C PHE A 527 -10.47 -7.08 24.36
N VAL A 528 -9.42 -7.52 25.06
CA VAL A 528 -8.16 -7.94 24.44
C VAL A 528 -8.38 -9.14 23.52
N LYS A 529 -9.24 -10.09 23.89
CA LYS A 529 -9.60 -11.22 23.03
C LYS A 529 -10.28 -10.75 21.74
N ILE A 530 -11.21 -9.79 21.81
CA ILE A 530 -11.85 -9.17 20.63
C ILE A 530 -10.81 -8.43 19.77
N LEU A 531 -9.94 -7.62 20.38
CA LEU A 531 -8.91 -6.88 19.63
C LEU A 531 -7.85 -7.77 18.98
N LYS A 532 -7.41 -8.83 19.66
CA LYS A 532 -6.45 -9.80 19.09
C LYS A 532 -7.04 -10.49 17.86
N ARG A 533 -8.35 -10.72 17.83
CA ARG A 533 -9.04 -11.29 16.68
C ARG A 533 -9.06 -10.37 15.46
N ASN A 534 -8.93 -9.05 15.66
CA ASN A 534 -8.96 -8.05 14.59
C ASN A 534 -7.62 -7.82 13.88
N LYS A 535 -6.48 -8.33 14.40
CA LYS A 535 -5.15 -8.00 13.88
C LYS A 535 -4.70 -8.82 12.65
N GLY A 536 -5.59 -9.50 11.95
CA GLY A 536 -5.22 -10.15 10.69
C GLY A 536 -6.38 -10.75 9.93
N MET A 537 -7.04 -9.95 9.10
CA MET A 537 -7.77 -10.46 7.95
C MET A 537 -7.35 -9.68 6.74
#